data_AF-A0A1I0Q0F0-F1
#
_entry.id   AF-A0A1I0Q0F0-F1
#
_cell.length_a   1.000
_cell.length_b   1.000
_cell.length_c   1.000
_cell.angle_alpha   90.00
_cell.angle_beta   90.00
_cell.angle_gamma   90.00
#
_symmetry.space_group_name_H-M   'P 1'
#
loop_
_entity.id
_entity.type
_entity.pdbx_description
1 polymer ?
#
loop_
_entity_poly.entity_id
_entity_poly.type
_entity_poly.pdbx_seq_one_letter_code
_entity_poly.pdbx_strand_id
1 'polypeptide(L)'
;MGGRAVALTALGSRERATLAGPALAVGWLAVALTAVPVLAGVELSPTVRYAPLVASAVLFGMPHGAIDYVALPRAVDGEVSGRWLAAVGVLYLVLGGAYAATWFAFPVAAALAFVAITWLHWGQGDLYPLLEFLDTDYLDTRTRRAGTLLVRGGLPMLVPLLGHPERYRAVVAAFAAPFGASADDVAALALFDPAVRLGLGVGFAALTVGVLAVGRRRTRNPRAWRVDAAETLALWAFFYVVPPVFAVGVYFCVWHSVRHAARAIAVDDSVRPSLRAGDVLGPLARFGKEAAPLTAVALALVGGLWVAVPDPPTTLEGGAALYLVLIAVLTLPHVVVVTLMDRAQGVL
;
A
#
# COMPACT_ATOMS: atom_id res chain seq x y z
N MET A 1 -28.47 -6.39 24.35
CA MET A 1 -29.04 -7.34 23.36
C MET A 1 -29.17 -6.59 22.04
N GLY A 2 -28.68 -7.00 20.88
CA GLY A 2 -27.76 -8.07 20.47
C GLY A 2 -26.61 -7.46 19.65
N GLY A 3 -25.47 -8.11 19.42
CA GLY A 3 -25.36 -9.48 18.96
C GLY A 3 -25.02 -9.50 17.46
N ARG A 4 -23.77 -9.13 17.13
CA ARG A 4 -22.88 -9.77 16.14
C ARG A 4 -21.61 -8.92 15.97
N ALA A 5 -20.62 -9.14 16.83
CA ALA A 5 -19.23 -8.84 16.47
C ALA A 5 -18.60 -10.14 15.99
N VAL A 6 -18.87 -10.53 14.75
CA VAL A 6 -17.91 -11.29 13.98
C VAL A 6 -17.93 -10.72 12.58
N ALA A 7 -16.90 -9.97 12.26
CA ALA A 7 -16.24 -10.15 10.98
C ALA A 7 -14.81 -9.66 11.17
N LEU A 8 -13.91 -10.61 11.36
CA LEU A 8 -12.68 -10.71 10.59
C LEU A 8 -12.80 -12.10 9.92
N THR A 9 -11.86 -12.47 9.06
CA THR A 9 -11.97 -13.64 8.17
C THR A 9 -12.08 -14.99 8.90
N ALA A 10 -11.97 -14.99 10.23
CA ALA A 10 -12.12 -16.13 11.14
C ALA A 10 -11.21 -17.28 10.71
N LEU A 11 -9.93 -16.98 10.49
CA LEU A 11 -8.93 -18.00 10.22
C LEU A 11 -8.73 -18.84 11.48
N GLY A 12 -8.76 -20.16 11.35
CA GLY A 12 -8.30 -21.04 12.42
C GLY A 12 -6.79 -20.86 12.67
N SER A 13 -6.31 -21.36 13.81
CA SER A 13 -4.91 -21.17 14.23
C SER A 13 -3.90 -21.73 13.22
N ARG A 14 -4.24 -22.85 12.56
CA ARG A 14 -3.40 -23.45 11.51
C ARG A 14 -3.40 -22.62 10.23
N GLU A 15 -4.57 -22.21 9.75
CA GLU A 15 -4.66 -21.35 8.56
C GLU A 15 -3.90 -20.04 8.76
N ARG A 16 -4.07 -19.43 9.94
CA ARG A 16 -3.35 -18.22 10.34
C ARG A 16 -1.84 -18.46 10.36
N ALA A 17 -1.35 -19.55 10.95
CA ALA A 17 0.08 -19.84 10.98
C ALA A 17 0.68 -20.02 9.57
N THR A 18 0.00 -20.78 8.69
CA THR A 18 0.43 -21.04 7.30
C THR A 18 0.50 -19.77 6.47
N LEU A 19 -0.43 -18.84 6.66
CA LEU A 19 -0.57 -17.63 5.84
C LEU A 19 0.15 -16.41 6.44
N ALA A 20 -0.08 -16.12 7.72
CA ALA A 20 0.42 -14.92 8.38
C ALA A 20 1.93 -14.96 8.61
N GLY A 21 2.48 -16.13 8.98
CA GLY A 21 3.91 -16.27 9.27
C GLY A 21 4.78 -15.80 8.10
N PRO A 22 4.64 -16.38 6.90
CA PRO A 22 5.36 -15.95 5.70
C PRO A 22 5.05 -14.50 5.30
N ALA A 23 3.77 -14.09 5.36
CA ALA A 23 3.35 -12.74 4.95
C ALA A 23 3.95 -11.63 5.81
N LEU A 24 4.14 -11.87 7.11
CA LEU A 24 4.81 -10.95 8.00
C LEU A 24 6.34 -11.02 7.82
N ALA A 25 6.92 -12.23 7.81
CA ALA A 25 8.37 -12.43 7.80
C ALA A 25 9.06 -11.88 6.55
N VAL A 26 8.45 -11.98 5.37
CA VAL A 26 9.07 -11.52 4.11
C VAL A 26 9.30 -10.02 4.09
N GLY A 27 8.39 -9.23 4.67
CA GLY A 27 8.54 -7.78 4.78
C GLY A 27 9.73 -7.39 5.66
N TRP A 28 9.85 -8.03 6.83
CA TRP A 28 10.99 -7.85 7.73
C TRP A 28 12.32 -8.21 7.08
N LEU A 29 12.37 -9.37 6.41
CA LEU A 29 13.56 -9.82 5.72
C LEU A 29 13.98 -8.84 4.62
N ALA A 30 13.04 -8.40 3.78
CA ALA A 30 13.35 -7.47 2.70
C ALA A 30 13.80 -6.11 3.22
N VAL A 31 13.14 -5.55 4.24
CA VAL A 31 13.57 -4.29 4.87
C VAL A 31 14.98 -4.42 5.43
N ALA A 32 15.27 -5.50 6.17
CA ALA A 32 16.60 -5.71 6.73
C ALA A 32 17.67 -5.88 5.65
N LEU A 33 17.44 -6.75 4.66
CA LEU A 33 18.39 -7.02 3.57
C LEU A 33 18.67 -5.79 2.71
N THR A 34 17.70 -4.91 2.54
CA THR A 34 17.84 -3.72 1.68
C THR A 34 18.33 -2.49 2.44
N ALA A 35 18.07 -2.39 3.75
CA ALA A 35 18.56 -1.29 4.58
C ALA A 35 20.05 -1.42 4.90
N VAL A 36 20.54 -2.64 5.19
CA VAL A 36 21.92 -2.86 5.67
C VAL A 36 22.99 -2.34 4.69
N PRO A 37 22.92 -2.60 3.37
CA PRO A 37 23.89 -2.05 2.43
C PRO A 37 23.88 -0.51 2.38
N VAL A 38 22.69 0.10 2.40
CA VAL A 38 22.55 1.57 2.39
C VAL A 38 23.15 2.18 3.66
N LEU A 39 22.89 1.57 4.82
CA LEU A 39 23.50 1.96 6.10
C LEU A 39 25.03 1.80 6.12
N ALA A 40 25.56 0.85 5.34
CA ALA A 40 27.00 0.66 5.15
C ALA A 40 27.61 1.61 4.11
N GLY A 41 26.84 2.58 3.58
CA GLY A 41 27.32 3.57 2.62
C GLY A 41 27.33 3.08 1.17
N VAL A 42 26.67 1.96 0.84
CA VAL A 42 26.57 1.49 -0.54
C VAL A 42 25.61 2.39 -1.32
N GLU A 43 26.13 3.03 -2.36
CA GLU A 43 25.32 3.82 -3.27
C GLU A 43 24.51 2.94 -4.23
N LEU A 44 23.21 3.19 -4.32
CA LEU A 44 22.33 2.49 -5.24
C LEU A 44 22.41 3.12 -6.64
N SER A 45 22.83 2.33 -7.63
CA SER A 45 22.77 2.71 -9.04
C SER A 45 21.32 3.04 -9.45
N PRO A 46 21.10 3.87 -10.48
CA PRO A 46 19.75 4.19 -10.96
C PRO A 46 18.91 2.93 -11.24
N THR A 47 19.48 1.93 -11.91
CA THR A 47 18.79 0.66 -12.19
C THR A 47 18.33 -0.04 -10.91
N VAL A 48 19.21 -0.16 -9.91
CA VAL A 48 18.87 -0.80 -8.63
C VAL A 48 17.78 0.00 -7.89
N ARG A 49 17.86 1.33 -7.95
CA ARG A 49 16.88 2.22 -7.28
C ARG A 49 15.46 2.02 -7.79
N TYR A 50 15.27 1.83 -9.09
CA TYR A 50 13.95 1.64 -9.71
C TYR A 50 13.54 0.17 -9.84
N ALA A 51 14.48 -0.78 -9.68
CA ALA A 51 14.21 -2.21 -9.88
C ALA A 51 13.02 -2.76 -9.05
N PRO A 52 12.88 -2.48 -7.74
CA PRO A 52 11.72 -2.96 -6.98
C PRO A 52 10.41 -2.41 -7.51
N LEU A 53 10.41 -1.14 -7.95
CA LEU A 53 9.22 -0.51 -8.50
C LEU A 53 8.84 -1.11 -9.86
N VAL A 54 9.81 -1.37 -10.75
CA VAL A 54 9.55 -2.04 -12.03
C VAL A 54 9.08 -3.48 -11.80
N ALA A 55 9.72 -4.21 -10.89
CA ALA A 55 9.31 -5.55 -10.52
C ALA A 55 7.88 -5.59 -9.95
N SER A 56 7.44 -4.52 -9.29
CA SER A 56 6.08 -4.39 -8.77
C SER A 56 5.01 -4.50 -9.86
N ALA A 57 5.31 -4.16 -11.12
CA ALA A 57 4.35 -4.23 -12.22
C ALA A 57 3.89 -5.67 -12.55
N VAL A 58 4.69 -6.68 -12.18
CA VAL A 58 4.41 -8.10 -12.48
C VAL A 58 4.39 -8.99 -11.24
N LEU A 59 5.13 -8.63 -10.19
CA LEU A 59 5.08 -9.29 -8.89
C LEU A 59 3.92 -8.72 -8.06
N PHE A 60 3.78 -9.07 -6.78
CA PHE A 60 2.64 -8.71 -5.92
C PHE A 60 2.13 -7.25 -6.00
N GLY A 61 2.97 -6.27 -6.41
CA GLY A 61 2.64 -4.86 -6.59
C GLY A 61 1.37 -4.57 -7.39
N MET A 62 1.32 -4.80 -8.69
CA MET A 62 0.11 -4.57 -9.50
C MET A 62 -0.92 -5.70 -9.30
N PRO A 63 -0.50 -6.98 -9.31
CA PRO A 63 -1.33 -8.13 -8.97
C PRO A 63 -2.24 -8.04 -7.75
N HIS A 64 -1.87 -7.41 -6.63
CA HIS A 64 -2.76 -7.40 -5.46
C HIS A 64 -4.07 -6.63 -5.66
N GLY A 65 -4.04 -5.51 -6.40
CA GLY A 65 -5.26 -4.80 -6.80
C GLY A 65 -5.95 -5.43 -8.02
N ALA A 66 -5.21 -6.22 -8.81
CA ALA A 66 -5.75 -6.91 -9.98
C ALA A 66 -6.77 -8.00 -9.62
N ILE A 67 -6.94 -8.34 -8.35
CA ILE A 67 -7.92 -9.34 -7.89
C ILE A 67 -9.20 -8.72 -7.32
N ASP A 68 -9.35 -7.40 -7.31
CA ASP A 68 -10.48 -6.72 -6.65
C ASP A 68 -11.86 -7.25 -7.10
N TYR A 69 -11.95 -7.65 -8.37
CA TYR A 69 -13.14 -8.26 -8.96
C TYR A 69 -13.56 -9.61 -8.35
N VAL A 70 -12.65 -10.30 -7.65
CA VAL A 70 -12.93 -11.51 -6.87
C VAL A 70 -12.78 -11.29 -5.36
N ALA A 71 -11.94 -10.35 -4.91
CA ALA A 71 -11.71 -10.08 -3.49
C ALA A 71 -12.95 -9.51 -2.81
N LEU A 72 -13.53 -8.46 -3.40
CA LEU A 72 -14.69 -7.79 -2.83
C LEU A 72 -15.90 -8.71 -2.75
N PRO A 73 -16.28 -9.44 -3.82
CA PRO A 73 -17.45 -10.31 -3.78
C PRO A 73 -17.31 -11.44 -2.77
N ARG A 74 -16.12 -12.05 -2.68
CA ARG A 74 -15.83 -13.07 -1.66
C ARG A 74 -15.94 -12.51 -0.26
N ALA A 75 -15.44 -11.29 -0.02
CA ALA A 75 -15.50 -10.66 1.29
C ALA A 75 -16.93 -10.24 1.72
N VAL A 76 -17.80 -9.90 0.77
CA VAL A 76 -19.15 -9.39 1.05
C VAL A 76 -20.20 -10.50 0.98
N ASP A 77 -20.18 -11.30 -0.07
CA ASP A 77 -21.22 -12.30 -0.39
C ASP A 77 -20.70 -13.75 -0.36
N GLY A 78 -19.40 -13.98 -0.20
CA GLY A 78 -18.79 -15.31 -0.20
C GLY A 78 -18.61 -15.95 -1.58
N GLU A 79 -19.15 -15.33 -2.64
CA GLU A 79 -19.09 -15.83 -4.01
C GLU A 79 -18.88 -14.72 -5.04
N VAL A 80 -18.44 -15.11 -6.26
CA VAL A 80 -18.25 -14.19 -7.38
C VAL A 80 -19.43 -14.33 -8.33
N SER A 81 -20.12 -13.23 -8.63
CA SER A 81 -21.26 -13.19 -9.54
C SER A 81 -21.07 -12.16 -10.66
N GLY A 82 -21.78 -12.32 -11.78
CA GLY A 82 -21.71 -11.37 -12.90
C GLY A 82 -22.08 -9.93 -12.51
N ARG A 83 -23.00 -9.76 -11.54
CA ARG A 83 -23.36 -8.45 -10.97
C ARG A 83 -22.15 -7.79 -10.31
N TRP A 84 -21.37 -8.55 -9.55
CA TRP A 84 -20.17 -8.05 -8.90
C TRP A 84 -19.07 -7.69 -9.89
N LEU A 85 -18.86 -8.52 -10.91
CA LEU A 85 -17.93 -8.21 -11.99
C LEU A 85 -18.28 -6.87 -12.65
N ALA A 86 -19.57 -6.66 -12.96
CA ALA A 86 -20.06 -5.41 -13.52
C ALA A 86 -19.88 -4.24 -12.54
N ALA A 87 -20.21 -4.42 -11.25
CA ALA A 87 -20.09 -3.37 -10.24
C ALA A 87 -18.64 -2.89 -10.05
N VAL A 88 -17.69 -3.83 -9.92
CA VAL A 88 -16.26 -3.50 -9.80
C VAL A 88 -15.74 -2.90 -11.10
N GLY A 89 -16.14 -3.44 -12.27
CA GLY A 89 -15.75 -2.88 -13.56
C GLY A 89 -16.22 -1.43 -13.76
N VAL A 90 -17.48 -1.13 -13.44
CA VAL A 90 -18.04 0.23 -13.50
C VAL A 90 -17.34 1.16 -12.50
N LEU A 91 -17.05 0.69 -11.29
CA LEU A 91 -16.30 1.45 -10.29
C LEU A 91 -14.93 1.88 -10.82
N TYR A 92 -14.17 0.96 -11.39
CA TYR A 92 -12.86 1.23 -11.99
C TYR A 92 -12.96 2.17 -13.18
N LEU A 93 -13.94 1.96 -14.07
CA LEU A 93 -14.14 2.82 -15.23
C LEU A 93 -14.44 4.27 -14.82
N VAL A 94 -15.36 4.46 -13.87
CA VAL A 94 -15.82 5.79 -13.45
C VAL A 94 -14.74 6.50 -12.62
N LEU A 95 -14.25 5.87 -11.54
CA LEU A 95 -13.29 6.53 -10.66
C LEU A 95 -11.89 6.61 -11.26
N GLY A 96 -11.44 5.54 -11.92
CA GLY A 96 -10.17 5.54 -12.65
C GLY A 96 -10.20 6.53 -13.81
N GLY A 97 -11.26 6.53 -14.62
CA GLY A 97 -11.42 7.49 -15.72
C GLY A 97 -11.45 8.95 -15.24
N ALA A 98 -12.21 9.24 -14.19
CA ALA A 98 -12.27 10.58 -13.61
C ALA A 98 -10.91 11.02 -13.04
N TYR A 99 -10.19 10.10 -12.38
CA TYR A 99 -8.88 10.43 -11.83
C TYR A 99 -7.83 10.62 -12.92
N ALA A 100 -7.84 9.77 -13.96
CA ALA A 100 -7.02 9.97 -15.15
C ALA A 100 -7.27 11.34 -15.79
N ALA A 101 -8.53 11.74 -15.98
CA ALA A 101 -8.87 13.07 -16.50
C ALA A 101 -8.33 14.21 -15.61
N THR A 102 -8.31 14.01 -14.29
CA THR A 102 -7.74 14.98 -13.34
C THR A 102 -6.23 15.15 -13.53
N TRP A 103 -5.49 14.10 -13.90
CA TRP A 103 -4.06 14.23 -14.22
C TRP A 103 -3.80 15.13 -15.42
N PHE A 104 -4.63 15.05 -16.46
CA PHE A 104 -4.51 15.92 -17.63
C PHE A 104 -4.93 17.37 -17.35
N ALA A 105 -5.86 17.59 -16.42
CA ALA A 105 -6.36 18.92 -16.11
C ALA A 105 -5.55 19.64 -15.02
N PHE A 106 -5.15 18.91 -13.97
CA PHE A 106 -4.54 19.43 -12.74
C PHE A 106 -3.43 18.51 -12.21
N PRO A 107 -2.33 18.32 -12.95
CA PRO A 107 -1.33 17.28 -12.64
C PRO A 107 -0.68 17.40 -11.26
N VAL A 108 -0.40 18.61 -10.78
CA VAL A 108 0.17 18.82 -9.43
C VAL A 108 -0.85 18.48 -8.35
N ALA A 109 -2.10 18.88 -8.50
CA ALA A 109 -3.16 18.54 -7.56
C ALA A 109 -3.45 17.03 -7.56
N ALA A 110 -3.41 16.38 -8.73
CA ALA A 110 -3.52 14.93 -8.86
C ALA A 110 -2.37 14.21 -8.15
N ALA A 111 -1.13 14.68 -8.29
CA ALA A 111 0.01 14.12 -7.56
C ALA A 111 -0.15 14.24 -6.04
N LEU A 112 -0.64 15.37 -5.53
CA LEU A 112 -0.94 15.55 -4.10
C LEU A 112 -2.08 14.65 -3.63
N ALA A 113 -3.14 14.51 -4.43
CA ALA A 113 -4.23 13.58 -4.17
C ALA A 113 -3.71 12.13 -4.11
N PHE A 114 -2.78 11.76 -4.98
CA PHE A 114 -2.17 10.43 -4.96
C PHE A 114 -1.43 10.16 -3.67
N VAL A 115 -0.59 11.10 -3.22
CA VAL A 115 0.11 11.00 -1.93
C VAL A 115 -0.89 10.85 -0.77
N ALA A 116 -1.96 11.65 -0.76
CA ALA A 116 -2.97 11.60 0.30
C ALA A 116 -3.78 10.29 0.30
N ILE A 117 -4.23 9.83 -0.87
CA ILE A 117 -4.96 8.56 -1.03
C ILE A 117 -4.06 7.40 -0.61
N THR A 118 -2.81 7.38 -1.06
CA THR A 118 -1.87 6.28 -0.78
C THR A 118 -1.47 6.24 0.69
N TRP A 119 -1.32 7.40 1.33
CA TRP A 119 -1.17 7.49 2.79
C TRP A 119 -2.31 6.74 3.48
N LEU A 120 -3.57 7.10 3.20
CA LEU A 120 -4.70 6.46 3.85
C LEU A 120 -4.77 4.96 3.52
N HIS A 121 -4.58 4.60 2.26
CA HIS A 121 -4.65 3.24 1.76
C HIS A 121 -3.63 2.29 2.42
N TRP A 122 -2.36 2.69 2.48
CA TRP A 122 -1.32 1.87 3.11
C TRP A 122 -1.57 1.72 4.61
N GLY A 123 -2.11 2.75 5.26
CA GLY A 123 -2.58 2.64 6.63
C GLY A 123 -3.71 1.61 6.80
N GLN A 124 -4.69 1.59 5.89
CA GLN A 124 -5.76 0.59 5.88
C GLN A 124 -5.20 -0.82 5.68
N GLY A 125 -4.22 -0.96 4.77
CA GLY A 125 -3.55 -2.21 4.47
C GLY A 125 -2.83 -2.84 5.66
N ASP A 126 -2.33 -2.03 6.59
CA ASP A 126 -1.68 -2.51 7.81
C ASP A 126 -2.66 -2.78 8.98
N LEU A 127 -3.87 -2.21 8.98
CA LEU A 127 -4.85 -2.48 10.03
C LEU A 127 -5.31 -3.94 10.04
N TYR A 128 -5.60 -4.51 8.87
CA TYR A 128 -6.09 -5.90 8.79
C TYR A 128 -5.06 -6.91 9.33
N PRO A 129 -3.77 -6.89 8.92
CA PRO A 129 -2.73 -7.75 9.51
C PRO A 129 -2.57 -7.56 11.02
N LEU A 130 -2.63 -6.32 11.53
CA LEU A 130 -2.56 -6.07 12.97
C LEU A 130 -3.72 -6.75 13.70
N LEU A 131 -4.95 -6.64 13.19
CA LEU A 131 -6.13 -7.23 13.80
C LEU A 131 -6.18 -8.76 13.62
N GLU A 132 -6.10 -9.26 12.39
CA GLU A 132 -6.33 -10.68 12.08
C GLU A 132 -5.08 -11.54 12.19
N PHE A 133 -3.88 -11.04 11.91
CA PHE A 133 -2.66 -11.89 11.96
C PHE A 133 -1.96 -11.81 13.30
N LEU A 134 -1.85 -10.61 13.88
CA LEU A 134 -1.16 -10.37 15.14
C LEU A 134 -2.09 -10.41 16.35
N ASP A 135 -3.41 -10.46 16.15
CA ASP A 135 -4.41 -10.49 17.22
C ASP A 135 -4.27 -9.27 18.16
N THR A 136 -4.18 -8.09 17.54
CA THR A 136 -3.95 -6.83 18.25
C THR A 136 -5.21 -6.38 18.98
N ASP A 137 -5.15 -6.37 20.31
CA ASP A 137 -6.30 -6.19 21.20
C ASP A 137 -6.58 -4.73 21.62
N TYR A 138 -5.66 -3.81 21.35
CA TYR A 138 -5.80 -2.38 21.70
C TYR A 138 -6.40 -1.51 20.59
N LEU A 139 -6.80 -2.11 19.45
CA LEU A 139 -7.43 -1.44 18.31
C LEU A 139 -8.97 -1.62 18.30
N ASP A 140 -9.60 -1.63 19.48
CA ASP A 140 -11.03 -1.87 19.69
C ASP A 140 -11.94 -0.64 19.49
N THR A 141 -11.40 0.52 19.10
CA THR A 141 -12.20 1.72 18.77
C THR A 141 -11.75 2.36 17.47
N ARG A 142 -12.68 2.98 16.75
CA ARG A 142 -12.42 3.72 15.51
C ARG A 142 -11.31 4.78 15.64
N THR A 143 -11.27 5.53 16.73
CA THR A 143 -10.23 6.55 16.95
C THR A 143 -8.82 5.95 17.01
N ARG A 144 -8.66 4.80 17.66
CA ARG A 144 -7.36 4.11 17.74
C ARG A 144 -6.96 3.51 16.40
N ARG A 145 -7.92 2.93 15.67
CA ARG A 145 -7.68 2.46 14.30
C ARG A 145 -7.30 3.59 13.37
N ALA A 146 -7.97 4.74 13.45
CA ALA A 146 -7.64 5.93 12.67
C ALA A 146 -6.24 6.45 13.00
N GLY A 147 -5.86 6.53 14.29
CA GLY A 147 -4.52 6.91 14.70
C GLY A 147 -3.44 5.96 14.16
N THR A 148 -3.64 4.65 14.30
CA THR A 148 -2.72 3.64 13.75
C THR A 148 -2.66 3.70 12.23
N LEU A 149 -3.78 3.82 11.52
CA LEU A 149 -3.84 3.98 10.06
C LEU A 149 -3.03 5.21 9.62
N LEU A 150 -3.24 6.36 10.27
CA LEU A 150 -2.51 7.59 9.95
C LEU A 150 -1.01 7.44 10.19
N VAL A 151 -0.59 6.75 11.25
CA VAL A 151 0.83 6.46 11.49
C VAL A 151 1.35 5.51 10.42
N ARG A 152 0.77 4.32 10.27
CA ARG A 152 1.26 3.26 9.37
C ARG A 152 1.33 3.72 7.91
N GLY A 153 0.30 4.42 7.46
CA GLY A 153 0.24 5.00 6.12
C GLY A 153 1.15 6.20 5.89
N GLY A 154 1.44 6.96 6.96
CA GLY A 154 2.32 8.13 6.91
C GLY A 154 3.80 7.78 6.85
N LEU A 155 4.20 6.61 7.35
CA LEU A 155 5.59 6.15 7.32
C LEU A 155 6.21 6.21 5.91
N PRO A 156 5.63 5.54 4.90
CA PRO A 156 6.19 5.54 3.54
C PRO A 156 5.94 6.83 2.74
N MET A 157 5.12 7.77 3.26
CA MET A 157 4.75 9.00 2.55
C MET A 157 5.42 10.25 3.12
N LEU A 158 5.38 10.43 4.44
CA LEU A 158 5.90 11.61 5.12
C LEU A 158 7.37 11.45 5.49
N VAL A 159 7.81 10.27 5.94
CA VAL A 159 9.20 10.10 6.40
C VAL A 159 10.23 10.33 5.29
N PRO A 160 10.00 9.88 4.03
CA PRO A 160 10.89 10.21 2.93
C PRO A 160 10.99 11.72 2.63
N LEU A 161 9.93 12.49 2.87
CA LEU A 161 9.97 13.96 2.75
C LEU A 161 10.91 14.57 3.79
N LEU A 162 10.97 14.00 5.00
CA LEU A 162 11.86 14.46 6.07
C LEU A 162 13.33 14.12 5.77
N GLY A 163 13.62 12.87 5.39
CA GLY A 163 14.99 12.39 5.16
C GLY A 163 15.58 12.77 3.79
N HIS A 164 14.74 12.94 2.77
CA HIS A 164 15.16 13.14 1.38
C HIS A 164 14.31 14.17 0.62
N PRO A 165 14.20 15.42 1.11
CA PRO A 165 13.27 16.43 0.57
C PRO A 165 13.46 16.69 -0.93
N GLU A 166 14.70 16.85 -1.39
CA GLU A 166 14.97 17.15 -2.80
C GLU A 166 14.63 15.98 -3.73
N ARG A 167 14.88 14.74 -3.28
CA ARG A 167 14.50 13.55 -4.06
C ARG A 167 12.99 13.39 -4.07
N TYR A 168 12.31 13.67 -2.95
CA TYR A 168 10.86 13.66 -2.88
C TYR A 168 10.26 14.67 -3.87
N ARG A 169 10.80 15.90 -3.88
CA ARG A 169 10.42 16.97 -4.83
C ARG A 169 10.62 16.54 -6.28
N ALA A 170 11.77 15.96 -6.59
CA ALA A 170 12.07 15.45 -7.94
C ALA A 170 11.06 14.38 -8.38
N VAL A 171 10.71 13.45 -7.50
CA VAL A 171 9.71 12.40 -7.80
C VAL A 171 8.34 12.98 -8.07
N VAL A 172 7.87 13.93 -7.24
CA VAL A 172 6.58 14.60 -7.45
C VAL A 172 6.57 15.39 -8.77
N ALA A 173 7.66 16.10 -9.07
CA ALA A 173 7.83 16.78 -10.36
C ALA A 173 7.81 15.80 -11.53
N ALA A 174 8.47 14.65 -11.41
CA ALA A 174 8.49 13.62 -12.44
C ALA A 174 7.10 13.01 -12.71
N PHE A 175 6.20 12.95 -11.72
CA PHE A 175 4.81 12.53 -11.94
C PHE A 175 4.04 13.51 -12.83
N ALA A 176 4.23 14.80 -12.59
CA ALA A 176 3.45 15.86 -13.21
C ALA A 176 4.01 16.31 -14.56
N ALA A 177 5.32 16.13 -14.78
CA ALA A 177 6.02 16.56 -16.00
C ALA A 177 5.43 16.00 -17.30
N PRO A 178 5.06 14.70 -17.42
CA PRO A 178 4.47 14.18 -18.66
C PRO A 178 3.16 14.87 -19.08
N PHE A 179 2.49 15.55 -18.14
CA PHE A 179 1.24 16.28 -18.32
C PHE A 179 1.45 17.80 -18.49
N GLY A 180 2.70 18.26 -18.60
CA GLY A 180 3.05 19.65 -18.87
C GLY A 180 3.26 20.54 -17.64
N ALA A 181 3.30 19.97 -16.42
CA ALA A 181 3.65 20.75 -15.23
C ALA A 181 5.14 21.08 -15.19
N SER A 182 5.49 22.28 -14.73
CA SER A 182 6.87 22.68 -14.52
C SER A 182 7.40 22.21 -13.17
N ALA A 183 8.73 22.12 -13.04
CA ALA A 183 9.36 21.85 -11.75
C ALA A 183 9.11 22.97 -10.72
N ASP A 184 8.87 24.19 -11.18
CA ASP A 184 8.60 25.36 -10.33
C ASP A 184 7.22 25.27 -9.68
N ASP A 185 6.22 24.72 -10.39
CA ASP A 185 4.87 24.49 -9.84
C ASP A 185 4.93 23.56 -8.61
N VAL A 186 5.82 22.57 -8.62
CA VAL A 186 6.04 21.64 -7.51
C VAL A 186 6.94 22.26 -6.43
N ALA A 187 7.95 23.04 -6.82
CA ALA A 187 8.85 23.70 -5.88
C ALA A 187 8.13 24.74 -5.00
N ALA A 188 7.06 25.35 -5.52
CA ALA A 188 6.23 26.31 -4.79
C ALA A 188 5.38 25.69 -3.67
N LEU A 189 5.31 24.35 -3.56
CA LEU A 189 4.53 23.69 -2.54
C LEU A 189 5.10 23.93 -1.14
N ALA A 190 4.26 24.43 -0.23
CA ALA A 190 4.65 24.75 1.15
C ALA A 190 5.24 23.56 1.93
N LEU A 191 4.99 22.32 1.51
CA LEU A 191 5.54 21.12 2.16
C LEU A 191 7.07 21.00 2.03
N PHE A 192 7.70 21.73 1.11
CA PHE A 192 9.16 21.81 0.99
C PHE A 192 9.79 22.93 1.82
N ASP A 193 8.98 23.83 2.39
CA ASP A 193 9.48 24.82 3.34
C ASP A 193 10.07 24.12 4.58
N PRO A 194 11.32 24.45 5.00
CA PRO A 194 11.97 23.77 6.12
C PRO A 194 11.19 23.84 7.44
N ALA A 195 10.50 24.95 7.73
CA ALA A 195 9.74 25.12 8.96
C ALA A 195 8.45 24.31 8.93
N VAL A 196 7.72 24.31 7.81
CA VAL A 196 6.54 23.45 7.61
C VAL A 196 6.93 21.98 7.75
N ARG A 197 8.02 21.57 7.09
CA ARG A 197 8.53 20.20 7.11
C ARG A 197 8.96 19.75 8.50
N LEU A 198 9.62 20.63 9.26
CA LEU A 198 9.95 20.37 10.66
C LEU A 198 8.68 20.19 11.51
N GLY A 199 7.68 21.05 11.33
CA GLY A 199 6.39 20.95 12.01
C GLY A 199 5.67 19.64 11.71
N LEU A 200 5.65 19.22 10.45
CA LEU A 200 5.12 17.92 10.02
C LEU A 200 5.87 16.76 10.68
N GLY A 201 7.21 16.82 10.71
CA GLY A 201 8.05 15.79 11.33
C GLY A 201 7.81 15.65 12.83
N VAL A 202 7.79 16.78 13.56
CA VAL A 202 7.52 16.80 15.02
C VAL A 202 6.10 16.31 15.31
N GLY A 203 5.11 16.79 14.56
CA GLY A 203 3.71 16.39 14.73
C GLY A 203 3.50 14.90 14.48
N PHE A 204 4.12 14.36 13.43
CA PHE A 204 4.01 12.94 13.09
C PHE A 204 4.77 12.03 14.07
N ALA A 205 5.93 12.46 14.56
CA ALA A 205 6.64 11.76 15.63
C ALA A 205 5.82 11.74 16.93
N ALA A 206 5.21 12.87 17.32
CA ALA A 206 4.34 12.95 18.49
C ALA A 206 3.11 12.05 18.35
N LEU A 207 2.46 12.04 17.17
CA LEU A 207 1.35 11.14 16.87
C LEU A 207 1.78 9.66 17.00
N THR A 208 2.92 9.31 16.41
CA THR A 208 3.48 7.94 16.47
C THR A 208 3.69 7.51 17.92
N VAL A 209 4.36 8.34 18.73
CA VAL A 209 4.61 8.06 20.15
C VAL A 209 3.29 7.94 20.91
N GLY A 210 2.32 8.82 20.65
CA GLY A 210 1.00 8.79 21.27
C GLY A 210 0.24 7.48 20.99
N VAL A 211 0.20 7.06 19.73
CA VAL A 211 -0.45 5.80 19.30
C VAL A 211 0.20 4.60 19.98
N LEU A 212 1.54 4.50 19.95
CA LEU A 212 2.26 3.39 20.56
C LEU A 212 2.13 3.37 22.09
N ALA A 213 2.15 4.55 22.75
CA ALA A 213 1.99 4.66 24.19
C ALA A 213 0.58 4.26 24.64
N VAL A 214 -0.45 4.70 23.92
CA VAL A 214 -1.84 4.27 24.16
C VAL A 214 -1.97 2.75 23.96
N GLY A 215 -1.42 2.21 22.87
CA GLY A 215 -1.39 0.77 22.62
C GLY A 215 -0.72 0.00 23.75
N ARG A 216 0.43 0.48 24.24
CA ARG A 216 1.18 -0.14 25.33
C ARG A 216 0.39 -0.20 26.63
N ARG A 217 -0.34 0.86 26.95
CA ARG A 217 -1.15 0.96 28.19
C ARG A 217 -2.41 0.09 28.14
N ARG A 218 -2.90 -0.25 26.94
CA ARG A 218 -4.18 -0.95 26.76
C ARG A 218 -4.03 -2.42 26.38
N THR A 219 -2.86 -2.83 25.89
CA THR A 219 -2.65 -4.20 25.42
C THR A 219 -2.59 -5.20 26.57
N ARG A 220 -3.28 -6.32 26.39
CA ARG A 220 -3.16 -7.56 27.16
C ARG A 220 -2.33 -8.60 26.40
N ASN A 221 -1.96 -8.31 25.15
CA ASN A 221 -1.04 -9.09 24.32
C ASN A 221 0.27 -8.31 24.05
N PRO A 222 1.23 -8.31 25.00
CA PRO A 222 2.49 -7.56 24.85
C PRO A 222 3.34 -8.02 23.67
N ARG A 223 3.11 -9.22 23.11
CA ARG A 223 3.81 -9.69 21.91
C ARG A 223 3.32 -8.95 20.68
N ALA A 224 2.01 -8.86 20.47
CA ALA A 224 1.43 -8.13 19.34
C ALA A 224 1.85 -6.65 19.34
N TRP A 225 1.80 -6.00 20.50
CA TRP A 225 2.28 -4.62 20.64
C TRP A 225 3.77 -4.47 20.33
N ARG A 226 4.63 -5.39 20.80
CA ARG A 226 6.07 -5.33 20.50
C ARG A 226 6.34 -5.46 19.01
N VAL A 227 5.60 -6.32 18.31
CA VAL A 227 5.73 -6.46 16.85
C VAL A 227 5.29 -5.17 16.16
N ASP A 228 4.12 -4.62 16.47
CA ASP A 228 3.66 -3.35 15.87
C ASP A 228 4.64 -2.19 16.12
N ALA A 229 5.10 -2.04 17.37
CA ALA A 229 6.08 -1.01 17.72
C ALA A 229 7.40 -1.20 16.96
N ALA A 230 7.90 -2.44 16.88
CA ALA A 230 9.14 -2.73 16.18
C ALA A 230 9.01 -2.53 14.67
N GLU A 231 7.88 -2.91 14.06
CA GLU A 231 7.59 -2.61 12.65
C GLU A 231 7.53 -1.11 12.41
N THR A 232 6.81 -0.37 13.25
CA THR A 232 6.64 1.08 13.13
C THR A 232 7.99 1.80 13.20
N LEU A 233 8.84 1.44 14.17
CA LEU A 233 10.17 2.04 14.34
C LEU A 233 11.14 1.61 13.24
N ALA A 234 11.10 0.35 12.80
CA ALA A 234 11.92 -0.14 11.70
C ALA A 234 11.56 0.57 10.39
N LEU A 235 10.27 0.77 10.10
CA LEU A 235 9.81 1.48 8.92
C LEU A 235 10.15 2.98 8.99
N TRP A 236 10.05 3.60 10.16
CA TRP A 236 10.58 4.96 10.38
C TRP A 236 12.04 5.07 9.98
N ALA A 237 12.90 4.20 10.51
CA ALA A 237 14.32 4.20 10.20
C ALA A 237 14.58 3.90 8.70
N PHE A 238 13.87 2.91 8.15
CA PHE A 238 13.98 2.50 6.76
C PHE A 238 13.68 3.65 5.80
N PHE A 239 12.51 4.30 5.93
CA PHE A 239 12.11 5.39 5.04
C PHE A 239 12.89 6.68 5.25
N TYR A 240 13.51 6.86 6.41
CA TYR A 240 14.35 8.02 6.68
C TYR A 240 15.73 7.91 6.02
N VAL A 241 16.28 6.69 5.95
CA VAL A 241 17.66 6.45 5.47
C VAL A 241 17.70 6.00 4.01
N VAL A 242 16.73 5.19 3.59
CA VAL A 242 16.75 4.53 2.28
C VAL A 242 16.13 5.44 1.20
N PRO A 243 16.76 5.60 0.02
CA PRO A 243 16.27 6.49 -1.02
C PRO A 243 14.78 6.25 -1.36
N PRO A 244 13.97 7.31 -1.52
CA PRO A 244 12.50 7.21 -1.49
C PRO A 244 11.91 6.20 -2.47
N VAL A 245 12.28 6.26 -3.75
CA VAL A 245 11.69 5.38 -4.78
C VAL A 245 12.03 3.91 -4.53
N PHE A 246 13.26 3.64 -4.08
CA PHE A 246 13.68 2.28 -3.77
C PHE A 246 12.96 1.76 -2.53
N ALA A 247 12.92 2.56 -1.45
CA ALA A 247 12.22 2.22 -0.22
C ALA A 247 10.74 1.94 -0.47
N VAL A 248 10.07 2.82 -1.22
CA VAL A 248 8.66 2.66 -1.61
C VAL A 248 8.49 1.43 -2.49
N GLY A 249 9.34 1.18 -3.48
CA GLY A 249 9.25 0.00 -4.34
C GLY A 249 9.39 -1.31 -3.56
N VAL A 250 10.32 -1.37 -2.61
CA VAL A 250 10.49 -2.52 -1.70
C VAL A 250 9.24 -2.69 -0.85
N TYR A 251 8.84 -1.65 -0.11
CA TYR A 251 7.67 -1.69 0.77
C TYR A 251 6.39 -2.07 0.00
N PHE A 252 6.16 -1.45 -1.14
CA PHE A 252 5.01 -1.73 -1.99
C PHE A 252 4.99 -3.21 -2.39
N CYS A 253 6.09 -3.74 -2.93
CA CYS A 253 6.17 -5.13 -3.39
C CYS A 253 6.00 -6.16 -2.27
N VAL A 254 6.80 -6.05 -1.20
CA VAL A 254 7.03 -7.18 -0.29
C VAL A 254 6.43 -6.97 1.09
N TRP A 255 6.02 -5.75 1.43
CA TRP A 255 5.38 -5.45 2.70
C TRP A 255 3.87 -5.29 2.50
N HIS A 256 3.47 -4.24 1.79
CA HIS A 256 2.08 -3.90 1.54
C HIS A 256 1.38 -4.97 0.70
N SER A 257 1.90 -5.23 -0.49
CA SER A 257 1.21 -6.11 -1.45
C SER A 257 1.15 -7.56 -1.00
N VAL A 258 2.18 -8.07 -0.30
CA VAL A 258 2.13 -9.43 0.25
C VAL A 258 1.07 -9.54 1.35
N ARG A 259 0.96 -8.55 2.24
CA ARG A 259 -0.07 -8.52 3.28
C ARG A 259 -1.47 -8.41 2.67
N HIS A 260 -1.63 -7.60 1.63
CA HIS A 260 -2.86 -7.51 0.86
C HIS A 260 -3.20 -8.81 0.13
N ALA A 261 -2.23 -9.46 -0.51
CA ALA A 261 -2.42 -10.76 -1.15
C ALA A 261 -2.81 -11.84 -0.13
N ALA A 262 -2.20 -11.83 1.06
CA ALA A 262 -2.58 -12.72 2.15
C ALA A 262 -4.03 -12.47 2.61
N ARG A 263 -4.45 -11.20 2.73
CA ARG A 263 -5.87 -10.87 3.02
C ARG A 263 -6.81 -11.36 1.92
N ALA A 264 -6.46 -11.14 0.66
CA ALA A 264 -7.21 -11.61 -0.51
C ALA A 264 -7.35 -13.14 -0.54
N ILE A 265 -6.30 -13.87 -0.19
CA ILE A 265 -6.31 -15.32 -0.05
C ILE A 265 -7.20 -15.74 1.12
N ALA A 266 -7.13 -15.02 2.24
CA ALA A 266 -7.89 -15.36 3.44
C ALA A 266 -9.41 -15.32 3.20
N VAL A 267 -9.91 -14.40 2.36
CA VAL A 267 -11.36 -14.27 2.07
C VAL A 267 -11.89 -15.34 1.13
N ASP A 268 -11.03 -16.17 0.52
CA ASP A 268 -11.45 -17.30 -0.29
C ASP A 268 -11.62 -18.56 0.59
N ASP A 269 -12.86 -18.90 0.91
CA ASP A 269 -13.15 -20.08 1.73
C ASP A 269 -12.71 -21.39 1.07
N SER A 270 -12.61 -21.43 -0.26
CA SER A 270 -12.25 -22.65 -1.00
C SER A 270 -10.79 -23.07 -0.80
N VAL A 271 -9.91 -22.16 -0.36
CA VAL A 271 -8.49 -22.47 -0.10
C VAL A 271 -8.20 -22.84 1.36
N ARG A 272 -9.18 -22.73 2.27
CA ARG A 272 -9.00 -23.07 3.69
C ARG A 272 -8.49 -24.50 3.93
N PRO A 273 -8.96 -25.55 3.21
CA PRO A 273 -8.42 -26.90 3.39
C PRO A 273 -6.92 -27.00 3.10
N SER A 274 -6.42 -26.33 2.05
CA SER A 274 -4.98 -26.27 1.73
C SER A 274 -4.19 -25.56 2.84
N LEU A 275 -4.69 -24.42 3.32
CA LEU A 275 -4.05 -23.68 4.40
C LEU A 275 -3.98 -24.49 5.71
N ARG A 276 -5.02 -25.28 6.03
CA ARG A 276 -5.03 -26.20 7.18
C ARG A 276 -4.01 -27.32 7.05
N ALA A 277 -3.71 -27.74 5.82
CA ALA A 277 -2.70 -28.74 5.50
C ALA A 277 -1.27 -28.16 5.46
N GLY A 278 -1.09 -26.85 5.63
CA GLY A 278 0.22 -26.19 5.57
C GLY A 278 0.65 -25.78 4.16
N ASP A 279 -0.23 -25.89 3.15
CA ASP A 279 0.06 -25.49 1.79
C ASP A 279 -0.29 -24.01 1.55
N VAL A 280 0.74 -23.19 1.35
CA VAL A 280 0.61 -21.78 0.94
C VAL A 280 0.81 -21.60 -0.57
N LEU A 281 1.46 -22.55 -1.25
CA LEU A 281 1.83 -22.44 -2.66
C LEU A 281 0.61 -22.60 -3.57
N GLY A 282 -0.28 -23.55 -3.27
CA GLY A 282 -1.54 -23.72 -4.00
C GLY A 282 -2.41 -22.45 -3.99
N PRO A 283 -2.71 -21.87 -2.82
CA PRO A 283 -3.44 -20.61 -2.71
C PRO A 283 -2.74 -19.43 -3.42
N LEU A 284 -1.41 -19.31 -3.31
CA LEU A 284 -0.64 -18.28 -4.03
C LEU A 284 -0.70 -18.45 -5.55
N ALA A 285 -0.59 -19.68 -6.04
CA ALA A 285 -0.69 -19.97 -7.47
C ALA A 285 -2.08 -19.62 -8.03
N ARG A 286 -3.13 -19.88 -7.25
CA ARG A 286 -4.49 -19.46 -7.61
C ARG A 286 -4.62 -17.93 -7.64
N PHE A 287 -4.16 -17.25 -6.60
CA PHE A 287 -4.13 -15.79 -6.56
C PHE A 287 -3.42 -15.21 -7.79
N GLY A 288 -2.26 -15.76 -8.17
CA GLY A 288 -1.54 -15.34 -9.37
C GLY A 288 -2.33 -15.56 -10.66
N LYS A 289 -3.02 -16.69 -10.80
CA LYS A 289 -3.89 -16.98 -11.97
C LYS A 289 -5.07 -16.01 -12.06
N GLU A 290 -5.67 -15.65 -10.93
CA GLU A 290 -6.80 -14.71 -10.88
C GLU A 290 -6.33 -13.26 -11.12
N ALA A 291 -5.13 -12.90 -10.66
CA ALA A 291 -4.54 -11.57 -10.87
C ALA A 291 -4.03 -11.35 -12.31
N ALA A 292 -3.56 -12.41 -12.98
CA ALA A 292 -2.85 -12.29 -14.26
C ALA A 292 -3.64 -11.55 -15.37
N PRO A 293 -4.95 -11.79 -15.59
CA PRO A 293 -5.68 -11.11 -16.66
C PRO A 293 -5.74 -9.59 -16.46
N LEU A 294 -6.11 -9.12 -15.27
CA LEU A 294 -6.19 -7.68 -15.00
C LEU A 294 -4.81 -7.04 -14.81
N THR A 295 -3.79 -7.82 -14.42
CA THR A 295 -2.39 -7.37 -14.47
C THR A 295 -1.97 -7.10 -15.91
N ALA A 296 -2.28 -8.00 -16.86
CA ALA A 296 -1.99 -7.80 -18.27
C ALA A 296 -2.74 -6.58 -18.85
N VAL A 297 -4.01 -6.40 -18.48
CA VAL A 297 -4.78 -5.20 -18.85
C VAL A 297 -4.12 -3.94 -18.29
N ALA A 298 -3.71 -3.92 -17.02
CA ALA A 298 -3.05 -2.78 -16.41
C ALA A 298 -1.69 -2.48 -17.07
N LEU A 299 -0.90 -3.49 -17.45
CA LEU A 299 0.32 -3.29 -18.24
C LEU A 299 0.02 -2.70 -19.63
N ALA A 300 -1.05 -3.13 -20.30
CA ALA A 300 -1.48 -2.53 -21.55
C ALA A 300 -1.92 -1.05 -21.34
N LEU A 301 -2.56 -0.73 -20.21
CA LEU A 301 -2.89 0.64 -19.84
C LEU A 301 -1.65 1.50 -19.58
N VAL A 302 -0.51 0.93 -19.11
CA VAL A 302 0.76 1.68 -19.03
C VAL A 302 1.19 2.13 -20.43
N GLY A 303 1.14 1.21 -21.40
CA GLY A 303 1.44 1.53 -22.80
C GLY A 303 0.46 2.53 -23.40
N GLY A 304 -0.83 2.40 -23.09
CA GLY A 304 -1.86 3.36 -23.50
C GLY A 304 -1.61 4.76 -22.93
N LEU A 305 -1.29 4.85 -21.63
CA LEU A 305 -0.98 6.12 -20.97
C LEU A 305 0.29 6.76 -21.56
N TRP A 306 1.32 5.96 -21.85
CA TRP A 306 2.54 6.41 -22.52
C TRP A 306 2.26 7.11 -23.85
N VAL A 307 1.33 6.59 -24.65
CA VAL A 307 0.96 7.20 -25.93
C VAL A 307 0.04 8.41 -25.74
N ALA A 308 -0.75 8.45 -24.66
CA ALA A 308 -1.74 9.48 -24.42
C ALA A 308 -1.18 10.77 -23.80
N VAL A 309 -0.06 10.70 -23.07
CA VAL A 309 0.53 11.88 -22.42
C VAL A 309 1.17 12.84 -23.44
N PRO A 310 1.07 14.17 -23.23
CA PRO A 310 1.69 15.16 -24.11
C PRO A 310 3.21 15.04 -24.26
N ASP A 311 3.92 14.75 -23.17
CA ASP A 311 5.38 14.64 -23.14
C ASP A 311 5.81 13.26 -22.61
N PRO A 312 5.83 12.22 -23.48
CA PRO A 312 6.15 10.86 -23.05
C PRO A 312 7.60 10.77 -22.56
N PRO A 313 7.84 10.09 -21.43
CA PRO A 313 9.16 10.06 -20.81
C PRO A 313 10.18 9.32 -21.67
N THR A 314 11.42 9.80 -21.71
CA THR A 314 12.54 9.16 -22.43
C THR A 314 13.57 8.51 -21.51
N THR A 315 13.40 8.66 -20.19
CA THR A 315 14.32 8.17 -19.17
C THR A 315 13.67 7.09 -18.31
N LEU A 316 14.47 6.26 -17.64
CA LEU A 316 13.98 5.26 -16.69
C LEU A 316 13.17 5.90 -15.55
N GLU A 317 13.62 7.05 -15.06
CA GLU A 317 12.92 7.81 -14.01
C GLU A 317 11.55 8.29 -14.48
N GLY A 318 11.48 8.93 -15.65
CA GLY A 318 10.21 9.37 -16.22
C GLY A 318 9.26 8.20 -16.51
N GLY A 319 9.79 7.08 -17.01
CA GLY A 319 8.98 5.87 -17.23
C GLY A 319 8.45 5.27 -15.93
N ALA A 320 9.28 5.22 -14.88
CA ALA A 320 8.87 4.77 -13.55
C ALA A 320 7.84 5.73 -12.90
N ALA A 321 8.00 7.04 -13.12
CA ALA A 321 7.05 8.05 -12.69
C ALA A 321 5.70 7.90 -13.39
N LEU A 322 5.69 7.70 -14.71
CA LEU A 322 4.46 7.48 -15.47
C LEU A 322 3.76 6.17 -15.08
N TYR A 323 4.54 5.12 -14.82
CA TYR A 323 4.02 3.88 -14.22
C TYR A 323 3.34 4.15 -12.87
N LEU A 324 3.95 4.94 -12.00
CA LEU A 324 3.35 5.35 -10.72
C LEU A 324 2.08 6.19 -10.90
N VAL A 325 1.98 7.00 -11.95
CA VAL A 325 0.74 7.72 -12.29
C VAL A 325 -0.38 6.74 -12.66
N LEU A 326 -0.09 5.70 -13.45
CA LEU A 326 -1.11 4.67 -13.69
C LEU A 326 -1.51 3.98 -12.38
N ILE A 327 -0.53 3.61 -11.54
CA ILE A 327 -0.81 3.05 -10.22
C ILE A 327 -1.71 4.00 -9.42
N ALA A 328 -1.46 5.31 -9.44
CA ALA A 328 -2.31 6.30 -8.80
C ALA A 328 -3.76 6.23 -9.30
N VAL A 329 -3.94 6.24 -10.63
CA VAL A 329 -5.25 6.14 -11.29
C VAL A 329 -6.00 4.88 -10.82
N LEU A 330 -5.32 3.74 -10.75
CA LEU A 330 -5.89 2.47 -10.30
C LEU A 330 -6.09 2.39 -8.78
N THR A 331 -5.35 3.20 -8.01
CA THR A 331 -5.40 3.19 -6.54
C THR A 331 -6.72 3.75 -6.04
N LEU A 332 -7.29 4.79 -6.66
CA LEU A 332 -8.56 5.37 -6.20
C LEU A 332 -9.72 4.36 -6.17
N PRO A 333 -10.08 3.65 -7.27
CA PRO A 333 -11.10 2.62 -7.21
C PRO A 333 -10.71 1.46 -6.27
N HIS A 334 -9.43 1.08 -6.24
CA HIS A 334 -8.94 0.03 -5.33
C HIS A 334 -9.17 0.38 -3.86
N VAL A 335 -8.93 1.63 -3.46
CA VAL A 335 -9.20 2.11 -2.09
C VAL A 335 -10.67 2.01 -1.74
N VAL A 336 -11.57 2.28 -2.69
CA VAL A 336 -13.01 2.10 -2.46
C VAL A 336 -13.33 0.62 -2.24
N VAL A 337 -12.79 -0.27 -3.07
CA VAL A 337 -12.94 -1.73 -2.89
C VAL A 337 -12.45 -2.16 -1.51
N VAL A 338 -11.23 -1.80 -1.13
CA VAL A 338 -10.64 -2.16 0.17
C VAL A 338 -11.45 -1.58 1.33
N THR A 339 -11.98 -0.36 1.20
CA THR A 339 -12.85 0.25 2.21
C THR A 339 -14.17 -0.51 2.37
N LEU A 340 -14.74 -1.03 1.27
CA LEU A 340 -15.94 -1.87 1.33
C LEU A 340 -15.63 -3.22 1.98
N MET A 341 -14.48 -3.83 1.66
CA MET A 341 -13.98 -5.02 2.34
C MET A 341 -13.75 -4.77 3.82
N ASP A 342 -13.16 -3.63 4.20
CA ASP A 342 -12.93 -3.25 5.60
C ASP A 342 -14.23 -3.17 6.38
N ARG A 343 -15.30 -2.61 5.78
CA ARG A 343 -16.61 -2.55 6.41
C ARG A 343 -17.25 -3.93 6.56
N ALA A 344 -17.18 -4.76 5.52
CA ALA A 344 -17.67 -6.14 5.56
C ALA A 344 -16.94 -6.98 6.61
N GLN A 345 -15.63 -6.76 6.74
CA GLN A 345 -14.73 -7.44 7.67
C GLN A 345 -14.50 -6.68 8.97
N GLY A 346 -15.37 -5.74 9.35
CA GLY A 346 -15.30 -5.04 10.65
C GLY A 346 -13.96 -4.37 10.99
N VAL A 347 -13.13 -4.04 9.99
CA VAL A 347 -11.83 -3.38 10.14
C VAL A 347 -12.01 -1.87 10.33
N LEU A 348 -12.99 -1.23 9.67
CA LEU A 348 -13.28 0.21 9.79
C LEU A 348 -14.68 0.52 10.34
#